data_AF-A0A2V6NEM5-F1
#
_entry.id   AF-A0A2V6NEM5-F1
#
_cell.length_a   1.000
_cell.length_b   1.000
_cell.length_c   1.000
_cell.angle_alpha   90.00
_cell.angle_beta   90.00
_cell.angle_gamma   90.00
#
_symmetry.space_group_name_H-M   'P 1'
#
loop_
_entity.id
_entity.type
_entity.pdbx_description
1 polymer ?
#
loop_
_entity_poly.entity_id
_entity_poly.type
_entity_poly.pdbx_seq_one_letter_code
_entity_poly.pdbx_strand_id
1 'polypeptide(L)'
;RVILGAQTLLRRRGFYKGESDGVFGPNLEFSVRAFQSRLGIPPNGRLDMDTLAALGLLPGQRGRTPLEIPHRRIVPSEEPPVRGEWIH
;
A
#
# COMPACT_ATOMS: atom_id res chain seq x y z
N ARG A 1 -4.95 16.11 4.52
CA ARG A 1 -5.19 15.29 3.30
C ARG A 1 -4.22 14.11 3.29
N VAL A 2 -4.69 12.90 3.60
CA VAL A 2 -3.84 11.70 3.69
C VAL A 2 -3.31 11.26 2.31
N ILE A 3 -4.13 11.36 1.27
CA ILE A 3 -3.78 10.94 -0.10
C ILE A 3 -2.60 11.72 -0.66
N LEU A 4 -2.60 13.05 -0.47
CA LEU A 4 -1.51 13.93 -0.91
C LEU A 4 -0.17 13.59 -0.22
N GLY A 5 -0.23 13.28 1.08
CA GLY A 5 0.91 12.80 1.84
C GLY A 5 1.44 11.48 1.29
N ALA A 6 0.55 10.53 1.01
CA ALA A 6 0.91 9.23 0.45
C ALA A 6 1.58 9.36 -0.92
N GLN A 7 1.02 10.16 -1.83
CA GLN A 7 1.61 10.45 -3.15
C GLN A 7 3.02 11.04 -3.01
N THR A 8 3.19 12.03 -2.12
CA THR A 8 4.48 12.68 -1.88
C THR A 8 5.52 11.69 -1.35
N LEU A 9 5.15 10.86 -0.38
CA LEU A 9 6.02 9.89 0.27
C LEU A 9 6.37 8.71 -0.65
N LEU A 10 5.40 8.20 -1.40
CA LEU A 10 5.62 7.16 -2.40
C LEU A 10 6.52 7.68 -3.53
N ARG A 11 6.38 8.95 -3.93
CA ARG A 11 7.24 9.57 -4.93
C ARG A 11 8.67 9.74 -4.43
N ARG A 12 8.84 10.21 -3.19
CA ARG A 12 10.17 10.27 -2.53
C ARG A 12 10.84 8.90 -2.43
N ARG A 13 10.07 7.83 -2.26
CA ARG A 13 10.56 6.45 -2.20
C ARG A 13 10.70 5.79 -3.58
N GLY A 14 10.38 6.50 -4.67
CA GLY A 14 10.51 6.01 -6.05
C GLY A 14 9.36 5.11 -6.54
N PHE A 15 8.30 4.93 -5.74
CA PHE A 15 7.15 4.08 -6.10
C PHE A 15 6.10 4.82 -6.93
N TYR A 16 5.98 6.13 -6.80
CA TYR A 16 4.97 6.94 -7.49
C TYR A 16 5.60 7.92 -8.47
N LYS A 17 5.13 7.92 -9.73
CA LYS A 17 5.59 8.82 -10.80
C LYS A 17 4.51 9.80 -11.28
N GLY A 18 3.31 9.73 -10.72
CA GLY A 18 2.20 10.60 -11.07
C GLY A 18 2.20 11.95 -10.36
N GLU A 19 1.19 12.76 -10.70
CA GLU A 19 0.96 14.06 -10.08
C GLU A 19 0.40 13.92 -8.66
N SER A 20 0.89 14.77 -7.75
CA SER A 20 0.46 14.80 -6.36
C SER A 20 -0.79 15.67 -6.23
N ASP A 21 -1.86 15.32 -6.94
CA ASP A 21 -3.10 16.11 -6.97
C ASP A 21 -3.98 15.87 -5.73
N GLY A 22 -3.62 14.88 -4.90
CA GLY A 22 -4.42 14.45 -3.75
C GLY A 22 -5.60 13.56 -4.13
N VAL A 23 -5.68 13.12 -5.38
CA VAL A 23 -6.70 12.19 -5.90
C VAL A 23 -6.22 10.74 -5.84
N PHE A 24 -7.08 9.87 -5.33
CA PHE A 24 -6.83 8.43 -5.35
C PHE A 24 -7.25 7.86 -6.70
N GLY A 25 -6.27 7.61 -7.57
CA GLY A 25 -6.48 7.04 -8.91
C GLY A 25 -5.67 5.76 -9.12
N PRO A 26 -5.82 5.10 -10.29
CA PRO A 26 -5.20 3.81 -10.57
C PRO A 26 -3.67 3.83 -10.50
N ASN A 27 -3.04 4.96 -10.87
CA ASN A 27 -1.59 5.14 -10.72
C ASN A 27 -1.15 5.12 -9.26
N LEU A 28 -1.94 5.73 -8.36
CA LEU A 28 -1.62 5.74 -6.93
C LEU A 28 -1.84 4.36 -6.33
N GLU A 29 -2.95 3.71 -6.70
CA GLU A 29 -3.24 2.35 -6.28
C GLU A 29 -2.10 1.39 -6.65
N PHE A 30 -1.63 1.42 -7.91
CA PHE A 30 -0.51 0.59 -8.36
C PHE A 30 0.77 0.85 -7.55
N SER A 31 1.09 2.12 -7.29
CA SER A 31 2.23 2.49 -6.46
C SER A 31 2.09 2.04 -5.01
N VAL A 32 0.87 2.08 -4.45
CA VAL A 32 0.58 1.55 -3.12
C VAL A 32 0.76 0.03 -3.10
N ARG A 33 0.25 -0.69 -4.10
CA ARG A 33 0.46 -2.16 -4.22
C ARG A 33 1.95 -2.51 -4.28
N ALA A 34 2.72 -1.78 -5.09
CA ALA A 34 4.16 -1.99 -5.20
C ALA A 34 4.89 -1.72 -3.86
N PHE A 35 4.47 -0.67 -3.14
CA PHE A 35 5.00 -0.34 -1.83
C PHE A 35 4.64 -1.39 -0.77
N GLN A 36 3.39 -1.86 -0.76
CA GLN A 36 2.93 -2.94 0.12
C GLN A 36 3.68 -4.24 -0.15
N SER A 37 3.84 -4.61 -1.42
CA SER A 37 4.63 -5.78 -1.84
C SER A 37 6.09 -5.67 -1.38
N ARG A 38 6.70 -4.48 -1.48
CA ARG A 38 8.06 -4.23 -0.96
C ARG A 38 8.16 -4.41 0.55
N LEU A 39 7.10 -4.07 1.29
CA LEU A 39 7.03 -4.22 2.75
C LEU A 39 6.66 -5.64 3.20
N GLY A 40 6.27 -6.52 2.28
CA GLY A 40 5.78 -7.86 2.61
C GLY A 40 4.38 -7.88 3.23
N ILE A 41 3.61 -6.80 3.05
CA ILE A 41 2.20 -6.72 3.48
C ILE A 41 1.27 -6.89 2.26
N PRO A 42 -0.03 -7.21 2.46
CA PRO A 42 -0.95 -7.49 1.36
C PRO A 42 -1.03 -6.33 0.36
N PRO A 43 -0.70 -6.55 -0.93
CA PRO A 43 -0.74 -5.51 -1.96
C PRO A 43 -2.17 -5.25 -2.46
N ASN A 44 -3.06 -4.85 -1.57
CA ASN A 44 -4.46 -4.55 -1.87
C ASN A 44 -4.64 -3.17 -2.55
N GLY A 45 -3.59 -2.35 -2.57
CA GLY A 45 -3.58 -1.02 -3.20
C GLY A 45 -4.24 0.07 -2.35
N ARG A 46 -4.77 -0.28 -1.18
CA ARG A 46 -5.49 0.63 -0.29
C ARG A 46 -4.55 1.25 0.73
N LEU A 47 -4.82 2.49 1.10
CA LEU A 47 -4.10 3.18 2.19
C LEU A 47 -4.64 2.74 3.56
N ASP A 48 -4.46 1.47 3.89
CA ASP A 48 -4.82 0.90 5.20
C ASP A 48 -3.91 1.40 6.32
N MET A 49 -4.30 1.16 7.57
CA MET A 49 -3.55 1.54 8.77
C MET A 49 -2.08 1.11 8.71
N ASP A 50 -1.80 -0.10 8.24
CA ASP A 50 -0.44 -0.64 8.09
C ASP A 50 0.38 0.15 7.06
N THR A 51 -0.25 0.47 5.93
CA THR A 51 0.36 1.26 4.86
C THR A 51 0.59 2.71 5.31
N LEU A 52 -0.38 3.30 6.02
CA LEU A 52 -0.26 4.64 6.60
C LEU A 52 0.79 4.70 7.70
N ALA A 53 0.95 3.64 8.50
CA ALA A 53 2.01 3.50 9.49
C ALA A 53 3.38 3.49 8.82
N ALA A 54 3.56 2.67 7.78
CA ALA A 54 4.81 2.58 7.02
C ALA A 54 5.13 3.89 6.27
N LEU A 55 4.09 4.65 5.88
CA LEU A 55 4.24 5.98 5.31
C LEU A 55 4.48 7.07 6.36
N GLY A 56 4.22 6.81 7.65
CA GLY A 56 4.32 7.80 8.73
C GLY A 56 3.19 8.84 8.71
N LEU A 57 2.02 8.47 8.16
CA LEU A 57 0.84 9.34 8.00
C LEU A 57 -0.22 9.14 9.09
N LEU A 58 0.05 8.32 10.10
CA LEU A 58 -0.89 8.06 11.18
C LEU A 58 -1.11 9.33 12.04
N PRO A 59 -2.36 9.81 12.19
CA PRO A 59 -2.68 10.87 13.14
C PRO A 59 -2.50 10.32 14.56
N GLY A 60 -1.47 10.77 15.27
CA GLY A 60 -1.17 10.34 16.65
C GLY A 60 0.14 9.57 16.85
N GLN A 61 0.91 9.29 15.80
CA GLN A 61 2.23 8.63 15.92
C GLN A 61 3.35 9.58 16.42
N ARG A 62 3.01 10.72 17.06
CA ARG A 62 3.98 11.51 17.85
C ARG A 62 4.13 11.00 19.29
N GLY A 63 3.51 9.87 19.66
CA GLY A 63 3.56 9.41 21.06
C GLY A 63 3.38 7.92 21.37
N ARG A 64 3.36 7.01 20.38
CA ARG A 64 3.27 5.57 20.67
C ARG A 64 4.13 4.78 19.69
N THR A 65 5.25 4.24 20.16
CA THR A 65 5.91 3.08 19.55
C THR A 65 5.01 1.87 19.76
N PRO A 66 4.80 1.06 18.72
CA PRO A 66 4.72 -0.37 18.95
C PRO A 66 5.74 -1.07 18.05
N LEU A 67 6.77 -1.61 18.68
CA LEU A 67 7.29 -2.90 18.25
C LEU A 67 6.14 -3.93 18.41
N GLU A 68 6.25 -5.08 17.72
CA GLU A 68 5.46 -6.32 17.89
C GLU A 68 4.14 -6.36 17.04
N ILE A 69 3.79 -7.40 16.25
CA ILE A 69 4.21 -8.81 16.11
C ILE A 69 3.67 -9.42 14.77
N PRO A 70 4.17 -10.58 14.28
CA PRO A 70 4.06 -11.05 12.90
C PRO A 70 2.67 -11.61 12.56
N HIS A 71 2.08 -11.15 11.44
CA HIS A 71 0.94 -11.82 10.83
C HIS A 71 1.41 -12.97 9.92
N ARG A 72 1.94 -14.03 10.54
CA ARG A 72 1.81 -15.39 9.99
C ARG A 72 0.57 -16.02 10.60
N ARG A 73 -0.60 -15.77 9.98
CA ARG A 73 -1.76 -16.68 10.01
C ARG A 73 -2.68 -16.42 8.80
N ILE A 74 -2.25 -16.98 7.66
CA ILE A 74 -3.03 -17.67 6.62
C ILE A 74 -4.55 -17.40 6.62
N VAL A 75 -5.04 -16.69 5.60
CA VAL A 75 -6.15 -17.13 4.73
C VAL A 75 -5.79 -16.78 3.27
N PRO A 76 -5.69 -17.75 2.35
CA PRO A 76 -5.65 -17.49 0.92
C PRO A 76 -7.09 -17.45 0.39
N SER A 77 -7.59 -16.25 0.10
CA SER A 77 -8.89 -15.99 -0.52
C SER A 77 -8.83 -14.53 -1.00
N GLU A 78 -8.97 -14.13 -2.27
CA GLU A 78 -9.41 -14.82 -3.49
C GLU A 78 -8.88 -14.02 -4.70
N GLU A 79 -7.86 -14.52 -5.39
CA GLU A 79 -7.87 -14.49 -6.85
C GLU A 79 -7.44 -15.90 -7.27
N PRO A 80 -8.25 -16.65 -8.02
CA PRO A 80 -7.79 -17.92 -8.57
C PRO A 80 -6.53 -17.66 -9.40
N PRO A 81 -5.61 -18.64 -9.56
CA PRO A 81 -4.64 -18.52 -10.62
C PRO A 81 -5.46 -18.41 -11.90
N VAL A 82 -5.41 -17.27 -12.60
CA VAL A 82 -5.71 -17.29 -14.02
C VAL A 82 -4.59 -18.08 -14.67
N ARG A 83 -4.74 -19.41 -14.56
CA ARG A 83 -4.28 -20.39 -15.53
C ARG A 83 -4.66 -19.83 -16.89
N GLY A 84 -3.72 -19.96 -17.83
CA GLY A 84 -3.93 -19.56 -19.22
C GLY A 84 -5.31 -19.97 -19.70
N GLU A 85 -6.14 -18.96 -19.95
CA GLU A 85 -7.46 -19.09 -20.54
C GLU A 85 -7.86 -17.72 -21.13
N TRP A 86 -6.95 -17.12 -21.89
CA TRP A 86 -7.39 -16.51 -23.15
C TRP A 86 -7.10 -17.58 -24.21
N ILE A 87 -7.92 -18.63 -24.23
CA ILE A 87 -7.88 -19.70 -25.25
C ILE A 87 -8.50 -19.15 -26.54
N HIS A 88 -7.67 -18.63 -27.44
CA HIS A 88 -7.48 -19.05 -28.84
C HIS A 88 -6.56 -18.05 -29.54
#